data_AF-A0A9P8L8M7-F1
#
_entry.id   AF-A0A9P8L8M7-F1
#
_cell.length_a   1.000
_cell.length_b   1.000
_cell.length_c   1.000
_cell.angle_alpha   90.00
_cell.angle_beta   90.00
_cell.angle_gamma   90.00
#
_symmetry.space_group_name_H-M   'P 1'
#
loop_
_entity.id
_entity.type
_entity.pdbx_description
1 polymer ?
#
loop_
_entity_poly.entity_id
_entity_poly.type
_entity_poly.pdbx_seq_one_letter_code
_entity_poly.pdbx_strand_id
1 'polypeptide(L)'
;MAALERIGHHVRTLTFKMEHTSETFLPPLLDPVTGEERVYLYEPRISNPSPVSRQKRPKYGSWEMSDMLIKQYNPLFHAATNIPAFIRAFKAVRNIEHLRISCPGQEPAQRYRRSSVDYALISLRIAVERAPLTNLTTLSLLPIHPAGVFYLRAMPGFGSLPSSAKRWGQIKKLAIHMDAWNFEPTNGATDHLRFLHSFLSGFSANLERLSFRWKGFKGPCPFTLDSEPILQIDKGKRLKRTRFRRLKQMELKNSYLDASQVDSFIRRQRRTLREFDFSETTLRSGTWDDALAYLSRMSGSDDWKKNQVIEEPITPISDAGPIGEELYFGSPQHMKEFLRNSICVK
;
A
#
# COMPACT_ATOMS: atom_id res chain seq x y z
N MET A 1 -10.31 -21.87 -8.33
CA MET A 1 -9.24 -21.63 -9.32
C MET A 1 -9.69 -21.83 -10.76
N ALA A 2 -10.32 -22.96 -11.13
CA ALA A 2 -10.77 -23.20 -12.50
C ALA A 2 -11.70 -22.11 -13.07
N ALA A 3 -12.61 -21.56 -12.24
CA ALA A 3 -13.43 -20.42 -12.64
C ALA A 3 -12.59 -19.20 -13.03
N LEU A 4 -11.63 -18.79 -12.19
CA LEU A 4 -10.75 -17.66 -12.45
C LEU A 4 -9.89 -17.88 -13.71
N GLU A 5 -9.45 -19.10 -13.99
CA GLU A 5 -8.71 -19.41 -15.22
C GLU A 5 -9.58 -19.29 -16.47
N ARG A 6 -10.88 -19.59 -16.37
CA ARG A 6 -11.83 -19.43 -17.48
C ARG A 6 -12.17 -17.98 -17.76
N ILE A 7 -12.51 -17.19 -16.74
CA ILE A 7 -13.06 -15.83 -16.93
C ILE A 7 -12.08 -14.70 -16.56
N GLY A 8 -10.96 -15.01 -15.93
CA GLY A 8 -10.03 -14.02 -15.37
C GLY A 8 -9.45 -13.05 -16.39
N HIS A 9 -9.34 -13.47 -17.65
CA HIS A 9 -8.88 -12.61 -18.74
C HIS A 9 -9.86 -11.48 -19.10
N HIS A 10 -11.12 -11.54 -18.65
CA HIS A 10 -12.07 -10.44 -18.78
C HIS A 10 -11.97 -9.43 -17.63
N VAL A 11 -11.29 -9.78 -16.52
CA VAL A 11 -11.17 -8.92 -15.35
C VAL A 11 -10.26 -7.73 -15.66
N ARG A 12 -10.82 -6.52 -15.54
CA ARG A 12 -10.08 -5.24 -15.67
C ARG A 12 -9.74 -4.60 -14.33
N THR A 13 -10.58 -4.81 -13.32
CA THR A 13 -10.39 -4.29 -11.97
C THR A 13 -10.39 -5.45 -10.98
N LEU A 14 -9.35 -5.55 -10.16
CA LEU A 14 -9.27 -6.52 -9.07
C LEU A 14 -9.17 -5.78 -7.74
N THR A 15 -10.01 -6.13 -6.79
CA THR A 15 -9.92 -5.66 -5.40
C THR A 15 -9.42 -6.78 -4.50
N PHE A 16 -8.25 -6.59 -3.90
CA PHE A 16 -7.77 -7.37 -2.78
C PHE A 16 -8.20 -6.68 -1.48
N LYS A 17 -9.02 -7.36 -0.69
CA LYS A 17 -9.48 -6.86 0.61
C LYS A 17 -9.11 -7.86 1.70
N MET A 18 -8.42 -7.40 2.73
CA MET A 18 -8.08 -8.20 3.90
C MET A 18 -7.99 -7.29 5.12
N GLU A 19 -9.00 -7.33 5.96
CA GLU A 19 -9.13 -6.49 7.15
C GLU A 19 -8.24 -7.01 8.29
N HIS A 20 -7.73 -6.10 9.11
CA HIS A 20 -7.11 -6.46 10.37
C HIS A 20 -8.21 -6.76 11.39
N THR A 21 -8.28 -8.02 11.80
CA THR A 21 -9.19 -8.55 12.81
C THR A 21 -8.42 -9.43 13.79
N SER A 22 -9.07 -9.89 14.86
CA SER A 22 -8.51 -10.89 15.78
C SER A 22 -8.07 -12.18 15.06
N GLU A 23 -8.72 -12.57 13.97
CA GLU A 23 -8.31 -13.73 13.16
C GLU A 23 -7.04 -13.47 12.33
N THR A 24 -6.67 -12.21 12.09
CA THR A 24 -5.46 -11.88 11.33
C THR A 24 -4.25 -11.57 12.21
N PHE A 25 -4.50 -11.37 13.51
CA PHE A 25 -3.47 -11.21 14.52
C PHE A 25 -2.64 -12.50 14.64
N LEU A 26 -1.32 -12.34 14.77
CA LEU A 26 -0.40 -13.44 15.02
C LEU A 26 0.15 -13.28 16.44
N PRO A 27 -0.17 -14.19 17.37
CA PRO A 27 0.42 -14.16 18.70
C PRO A 27 1.92 -14.44 18.61
N PRO A 28 2.71 -14.09 19.64
CA PRO A 28 4.09 -14.55 19.75
C PRO A 28 4.17 -16.07 19.59
N LEU A 29 5.14 -16.55 18.81
CA LEU A 29 5.35 -17.97 18.61
C LEU A 29 6.12 -18.52 19.81
N LEU A 30 5.59 -19.52 20.50
CA LEU A 30 6.20 -20.05 21.73
C LEU A 30 6.74 -21.46 21.52
N ASP A 31 7.90 -21.77 22.09
CA ASP A 31 8.37 -23.15 22.18
C ASP A 31 7.46 -23.94 23.13
N PRO A 32 6.85 -25.06 22.69
CA PRO A 32 5.89 -25.79 23.52
C PRO A 32 6.54 -26.49 24.73
N VAL A 33 7.86 -26.68 24.74
CA VAL A 33 8.60 -27.33 25.83
C VAL A 33 9.17 -26.29 26.78
N THR A 34 9.85 -25.27 26.26
CA THR A 34 10.52 -24.27 27.10
C THR A 34 9.65 -23.08 27.46
N GLY A 35 8.57 -22.84 26.71
CA GLY A 35 7.72 -21.64 26.86
C GLY A 35 8.35 -20.35 26.32
N GLU A 36 9.56 -20.43 25.76
CA GLU A 36 10.29 -19.26 25.26
C GLU A 36 9.76 -18.78 23.90
N GLU A 37 9.82 -17.46 23.67
CA GLU A 37 9.45 -16.89 22.38
C GLU A 37 10.47 -17.25 21.29
N ARG A 38 9.97 -17.75 20.15
CA ARG A 38 10.75 -18.11 18.97
C ARG A 38 10.55 -17.07 17.88
N VAL A 39 11.66 -16.50 17.40
CA VAL A 39 11.65 -15.54 16.30
C VAL A 39 11.48 -16.29 14.97
N TYR A 40 10.41 -15.97 14.24
CA TYR A 40 10.20 -16.48 12.89
C TYR A 40 10.73 -15.50 11.82
N LEU A 41 11.84 -15.88 11.18
CA LEU A 41 12.37 -15.16 10.02
C LEU A 41 11.71 -15.68 8.73
N TYR A 42 10.81 -14.86 8.16
CA TYR A 42 10.11 -15.24 6.95
C TYR A 42 10.95 -15.15 5.69
N GLU A 43 11.07 -16.29 5.00
CA GLU A 43 11.66 -16.39 3.68
C GLU A 43 10.58 -16.78 2.64
N PRO A 44 10.17 -15.85 1.75
CA PRO A 44 9.17 -16.12 0.72
C PRO A 44 9.59 -17.23 -0.24
N ARG A 45 8.77 -18.28 -0.37
CA ARG A 45 9.01 -19.40 -1.31
C ARG A 45 8.06 -19.36 -2.50
N ILE A 46 8.62 -19.38 -3.69
CA ILE A 46 7.87 -19.14 -4.94
C ILE A 46 7.56 -20.43 -5.70
N SER A 47 8.29 -21.50 -5.43
CA SER A 47 7.97 -22.85 -5.90
C SER A 47 7.45 -23.71 -4.75
N ASN A 48 6.49 -24.58 -5.07
CA ASN A 48 6.20 -25.70 -4.19
C ASN A 48 7.36 -26.71 -4.28
N PRO A 49 7.70 -27.43 -3.20
CA PRO A 49 8.62 -28.56 -3.28
C PRO A 49 8.11 -29.53 -4.34
N SER A 50 8.97 -29.93 -5.28
CA SER A 50 8.61 -30.90 -6.31
C SER A 50 8.29 -32.24 -5.65
N PRO A 51 7.20 -32.94 -6.05
CA PRO A 51 6.95 -34.31 -5.59
C PRO A 51 8.04 -35.30 -6.08
N VAL A 52 8.87 -34.90 -7.06
CA VAL A 52 9.91 -35.75 -7.66
C VAL A 52 11.22 -35.72 -6.85
N SER A 53 11.46 -34.69 -6.04
CA SER A 53 12.62 -34.68 -5.13
C SER A 53 12.27 -35.41 -3.84
N ARG A 54 12.92 -36.55 -3.58
CA ARG A 54 12.78 -37.38 -2.35
C ARG A 54 13.04 -36.63 -1.03
N GLN A 55 13.47 -35.37 -1.07
CA GLN A 55 13.62 -34.51 0.10
C GLN A 55 12.40 -33.60 0.25
N LYS A 56 11.44 -34.01 1.09
CA LYS A 56 10.40 -33.11 1.59
C LYS A 56 11.11 -31.95 2.31
N ARG A 57 11.23 -30.78 1.70
CA ARG A 57 11.77 -29.59 2.37
C ARG A 57 10.63 -28.89 3.12
N PRO A 58 10.77 -28.64 4.42
CA PRO A 58 9.72 -28.01 5.23
C PRO A 58 9.44 -26.57 4.76
N LYS A 59 8.17 -26.16 4.66
CA LYS A 59 7.73 -24.88 4.04
C LYS A 59 8.37 -23.65 4.69
N TYR A 60 8.59 -23.67 6.00
CA TYR A 60 8.94 -22.50 6.79
C TYR A 60 10.36 -22.54 7.35
N GLY A 61 11.31 -23.07 6.58
CA GLY A 61 12.72 -23.15 6.98
C GLY A 61 13.07 -24.53 7.48
N SER A 62 12.86 -24.80 8.78
CA SER A 62 13.08 -26.11 9.42
C SER A 62 11.76 -26.85 9.67
N TRP A 63 11.86 -28.15 10.02
CA TRP A 63 10.68 -28.97 10.32
C TRP A 63 10.04 -28.55 11.63
N GLU A 64 10.86 -28.23 12.63
CA GLU A 64 10.44 -27.76 13.95
C GLU A 64 9.67 -26.44 13.81
N MET A 65 10.22 -25.47 13.06
CA MET A 65 9.56 -24.20 12.80
C MET A 65 8.26 -24.39 12.02
N SER A 66 8.25 -25.31 11.06
CA SER A 66 7.03 -25.58 10.28
C SER A 66 5.93 -26.21 11.12
N ASP A 67 6.28 -27.16 11.99
CA ASP A 67 5.35 -27.82 12.90
C ASP A 67 4.79 -26.81 13.93
N MET A 68 5.64 -25.97 14.51
CA MET A 68 5.23 -24.90 15.43
C MET A 68 4.23 -23.93 14.78
N LEU A 69 4.54 -23.42 13.59
CA LEU A 69 3.68 -22.49 12.87
C LEU A 69 2.34 -23.14 12.50
N ILE A 70 2.34 -24.42 12.07
CA ILE A 70 1.12 -25.15 11.71
C ILE A 70 0.22 -25.37 12.93
N LYS A 71 0.80 -25.61 14.10
CA LYS A 71 0.05 -25.85 15.34
C LYS A 71 -0.48 -24.57 15.98
N GLN A 72 0.29 -23.48 15.93
CA GLN A 72 -0.03 -22.25 16.68
C GLN A 72 -0.68 -21.17 15.83
N TYR A 73 -0.35 -21.06 14.55
CA TYR A 73 -0.94 -20.05 13.67
C TYR A 73 -2.14 -20.62 12.93
N ASN A 74 -3.09 -19.73 12.66
CA ASN A 74 -4.34 -20.11 12.03
C ASN A 74 -4.17 -20.38 10.51
N PRO A 75 -5.15 -21.03 9.87
CA PRO A 75 -5.13 -21.30 8.43
C PRO A 75 -4.95 -20.06 7.55
N LEU A 76 -5.38 -18.89 8.02
CA LEU A 76 -5.28 -17.64 7.26
C LEU A 76 -3.82 -17.23 7.06
N PHE A 77 -2.96 -17.40 8.07
CA PHE A 77 -1.51 -17.22 7.91
C PHE A 77 -0.93 -18.16 6.84
N HIS A 78 -1.34 -19.43 6.83
CA HIS A 78 -0.84 -20.40 5.86
C HIS A 78 -1.30 -20.08 4.43
N ALA A 79 -2.51 -19.56 4.28
CA ALA A 79 -3.03 -19.04 3.02
C ALA A 79 -2.30 -17.76 2.58
N ALA A 80 -2.09 -16.81 3.49
CA ALA A 80 -1.35 -15.57 3.25
C ALA A 80 0.09 -15.82 2.79
N THR A 81 0.72 -16.91 3.26
CA THR A 81 2.07 -17.35 2.86
C THR A 81 2.08 -18.32 1.67
N ASN A 82 0.94 -18.60 1.04
CA ASN A 82 0.84 -19.46 -0.15
C ASN A 82 1.09 -18.68 -1.45
N ILE A 83 2.32 -18.20 -1.62
CA ILE A 83 2.74 -17.40 -2.78
C ILE A 83 2.40 -18.07 -4.14
N PRO A 84 2.58 -19.39 -4.34
CA PRO A 84 2.21 -20.04 -5.60
C PRO A 84 0.73 -19.87 -5.96
N ALA A 85 -0.18 -19.88 -4.98
CA ALA A 85 -1.60 -19.64 -5.21
C ALA A 85 -1.86 -18.20 -5.67
N PHE A 86 -1.23 -17.21 -5.03
CA PHE A 86 -1.31 -15.81 -5.47
C PHE A 86 -0.78 -15.64 -6.90
N ILE A 87 0.38 -16.21 -7.22
CA ILE A 87 0.96 -16.16 -8.58
C ILE A 87 -0.01 -16.77 -9.60
N ARG A 88 -0.59 -17.94 -9.29
CA ARG A 88 -1.55 -18.61 -10.17
C ARG A 88 -2.80 -17.74 -10.39
N ALA A 89 -3.31 -17.10 -9.35
CA ALA A 89 -4.45 -16.19 -9.45
C ALA A 89 -4.12 -14.98 -10.34
N PHE A 90 -2.97 -14.32 -10.14
CA PHE A 90 -2.57 -13.17 -10.95
C PHE A 90 -2.23 -13.51 -12.40
N LYS A 91 -1.75 -14.74 -12.68
CA LYS A 91 -1.60 -15.23 -14.05
C LYS A 91 -2.94 -15.38 -14.77
N ALA A 92 -4.01 -15.75 -14.06
CA ALA A 92 -5.34 -15.88 -14.62
C ALA A 92 -5.99 -14.52 -14.94
N VAL A 93 -5.63 -13.45 -14.21
CA VAL A 93 -6.15 -12.08 -14.41
C VAL A 93 -5.17 -11.16 -15.14
N ARG A 94 -4.55 -11.65 -16.21
CA ARG A 94 -3.48 -10.95 -16.95
C ARG A 94 -3.86 -9.57 -17.52
N ASN A 95 -5.14 -9.32 -17.74
CA ASN A 95 -5.66 -8.11 -18.37
C ASN A 95 -6.07 -7.02 -17.36
N ILE A 96 -5.76 -7.18 -16.08
CA ILE A 96 -6.09 -6.15 -15.10
C ILE A 96 -5.41 -4.83 -15.44
N GLU A 97 -6.18 -3.76 -15.30
CA GLU A 97 -5.79 -2.36 -15.50
C GLU A 97 -5.71 -1.62 -14.16
N HIS A 98 -6.54 -2.04 -13.21
CA HIS A 98 -6.66 -1.44 -11.89
C HIS A 98 -6.58 -2.50 -10.78
N LEU A 99 -5.57 -2.38 -9.92
CA LEU A 99 -5.48 -3.12 -8.67
C LEU A 99 -5.88 -2.23 -7.49
N ARG A 100 -6.88 -2.64 -6.74
CA ARG A 100 -7.30 -2.00 -5.47
C ARG A 100 -6.88 -2.91 -4.32
N ILE A 101 -6.28 -2.33 -3.28
CA ILE A 101 -5.82 -3.02 -2.07
C ILE A 101 -6.46 -2.30 -0.89
N SER A 102 -7.14 -3.04 -0.03
CA SER A 102 -7.85 -2.50 1.13
C SER A 102 -7.53 -3.34 2.37
N CYS A 103 -6.88 -2.73 3.35
CA CYS A 103 -6.49 -3.36 4.61
C CYS A 103 -6.87 -2.48 5.81
N PRO A 104 -8.18 -2.29 6.09
CA PRO A 104 -8.63 -1.47 7.20
C PRO A 104 -8.41 -2.15 8.56
N GLY A 105 -8.49 -1.36 9.62
CA GLY A 105 -8.70 -1.86 10.99
C GLY A 105 -7.44 -2.18 11.78
N GLN A 106 -6.25 -1.74 11.33
CA GLN A 106 -5.04 -2.02 12.12
C GLN A 106 -5.05 -1.19 13.40
N GLU A 107 -5.07 -1.87 14.54
CA GLU A 107 -4.94 -1.25 15.85
C GLU A 107 -3.58 -0.54 16.00
N PRO A 108 -3.55 0.70 16.54
CA PRO A 108 -2.31 1.45 16.77
C PRO A 108 -1.21 0.67 17.49
N ALA A 109 -1.58 -0.15 18.49
CA ALA A 109 -0.66 -0.97 19.28
C ALA A 109 0.00 -2.10 18.47
N GLN A 110 -0.55 -2.47 17.31
CA GLN A 110 -0.08 -3.58 16.48
C GLN A 110 0.75 -3.13 15.28
N ARG A 111 0.97 -1.82 15.09
CA ARG A 111 1.64 -1.26 13.89
C ARG A 111 3.04 -1.81 13.61
N TYR A 112 3.76 -2.22 14.64
CA TYR A 112 5.12 -2.76 14.54
C TYR A 112 5.16 -4.31 14.63
N ARG A 113 4.00 -4.96 14.70
CA ARG A 113 3.88 -6.43 14.71
C ARG A 113 3.40 -6.90 13.33
N ARG A 114 3.95 -8.03 12.88
CA ARG A 114 3.48 -8.67 11.65
C ARG A 114 2.19 -9.43 11.91
N SER A 115 1.23 -9.22 11.03
CA SER A 115 -0.06 -9.91 10.96
C SER A 115 -0.15 -10.77 9.71
N SER A 116 -1.18 -11.62 9.62
CA SER A 116 -1.49 -12.34 8.39
C SER A 116 -1.69 -11.40 7.19
N VAL A 117 -2.18 -10.18 7.43
CA VAL A 117 -2.35 -9.15 6.38
C VAL A 117 -1.00 -8.79 5.75
N ASP A 118 0.03 -8.59 6.58
CA ASP A 118 1.37 -8.23 6.13
C ASP A 118 1.99 -9.33 5.26
N TYR A 119 1.84 -10.59 5.67
CA TYR A 119 2.26 -11.75 4.87
C TYR A 119 1.52 -11.82 3.53
N ALA A 120 0.22 -11.53 3.52
CA ALA A 120 -0.56 -11.52 2.29
C ALA A 120 -0.14 -10.39 1.35
N LEU A 121 0.21 -9.20 1.87
CA LEU A 121 0.76 -8.10 1.08
C LEU A 121 2.12 -8.45 0.46
N ILE A 122 2.98 -9.19 1.17
CA ILE A 122 4.23 -9.71 0.60
C ILE A 122 3.93 -10.68 -0.56
N SER A 123 3.00 -11.63 -0.36
CA SER A 123 2.60 -12.60 -1.38
C SER A 123 1.96 -11.93 -2.61
N LEU A 124 1.12 -10.92 -2.36
CA LEU A 124 0.49 -10.08 -3.38
C LEU A 124 1.55 -9.35 -4.21
N ARG A 125 2.53 -8.72 -3.55
CA ARG A 125 3.65 -8.07 -4.23
C ARG A 125 4.38 -9.04 -5.16
N ILE A 126 4.74 -10.22 -4.65
CA ILE A 126 5.41 -11.25 -5.44
C ILE A 126 4.54 -11.65 -6.64
N ALA A 127 3.25 -11.87 -6.44
CA ALA A 127 2.36 -12.27 -7.53
C ALA A 127 2.25 -11.22 -8.63
N VAL A 128 2.17 -9.94 -8.27
CA VAL A 128 2.22 -8.83 -9.24
C VAL A 128 3.50 -8.87 -10.05
N GLU A 129 4.65 -9.06 -9.40
CA GLU A 129 5.96 -9.10 -10.05
C GLU A 129 6.20 -10.33 -10.93
N ARG A 130 5.51 -11.45 -10.64
CA ARG A 130 5.65 -12.72 -11.37
C ARG A 130 4.61 -12.93 -12.47
N ALA A 131 3.51 -12.16 -12.46
CA ALA A 131 2.48 -12.25 -13.48
C ALA A 131 2.73 -11.25 -14.64
N PRO A 132 2.35 -11.60 -15.87
CA PRO A 132 2.54 -10.74 -17.05
C PRO A 132 1.47 -9.64 -17.13
N LEU A 133 1.38 -8.77 -16.13
CA LEU A 133 0.31 -7.76 -15.99
C LEU A 133 0.65 -6.49 -16.80
N THR A 134 0.73 -6.58 -18.13
CA THR A 134 1.17 -5.47 -18.99
C THR A 134 0.23 -4.27 -19.04
N ASN A 135 -1.03 -4.46 -18.62
CA ASN A 135 -2.05 -3.41 -18.67
C ASN A 135 -2.27 -2.70 -17.33
N LEU A 136 -1.63 -3.18 -16.25
CA LEU A 136 -1.85 -2.67 -14.88
C LEU A 136 -1.28 -1.25 -14.75
N THR A 137 -2.13 -0.23 -14.90
CA THR A 137 -1.73 1.19 -14.90
C THR A 137 -2.23 1.97 -13.69
N THR A 138 -3.19 1.42 -12.95
CA THR A 138 -3.80 2.07 -11.78
C THR A 138 -3.62 1.22 -10.53
N LEU A 139 -3.13 1.83 -9.46
CA LEU A 139 -3.02 1.23 -8.13
C LEU A 139 -3.76 2.10 -7.12
N SER A 140 -4.59 1.48 -6.29
CA SER A 140 -5.27 2.15 -5.18
C SER A 140 -5.06 1.40 -3.88
N LEU A 141 -4.62 2.09 -2.83
CA LEU A 141 -4.42 1.57 -1.48
C LEU A 141 -5.43 2.26 -0.54
N LEU A 142 -6.61 1.67 -0.35
CA LEU A 142 -7.79 2.35 0.21
C LEU A 142 -8.60 1.46 1.19
N PRO A 143 -8.47 1.63 2.51
CA PRO A 143 -7.33 2.21 3.22
C PRO A 143 -6.15 1.24 3.31
N ILE A 144 -5.00 1.73 3.75
CA ILE A 144 -3.80 0.92 4.01
C ILE A 144 -3.10 1.41 5.29
N HIS A 145 -2.63 0.46 6.10
CA HIS A 145 -1.80 0.78 7.25
C HIS A 145 -0.36 1.14 6.85
N PRO A 146 0.42 1.84 7.68
CA PRO A 146 1.72 2.39 7.31
C PRO A 146 2.76 1.35 6.88
N ALA A 147 2.79 0.20 7.56
CA ALA A 147 3.71 -0.88 7.20
C ALA A 147 3.33 -1.55 5.86
N GLY A 148 2.08 -1.42 5.40
CA GLY A 148 1.61 -2.04 4.17
C GLY A 148 2.40 -1.61 2.93
N VAL A 149 2.78 -0.32 2.83
CA VAL A 149 3.60 0.16 1.70
C VAL A 149 5.02 -0.38 1.72
N PHE A 150 5.55 -0.75 2.88
CA PHE A 150 6.84 -1.42 2.98
C PHE A 150 6.78 -2.83 2.37
N TYR A 151 5.72 -3.58 2.66
CA TYR A 151 5.53 -4.94 2.12
C TYR A 151 5.21 -4.96 0.63
N LEU A 152 4.55 -3.91 0.11
CA LEU A 152 4.27 -3.73 -1.31
C LEU A 152 5.42 -3.13 -2.11
N ARG A 153 6.47 -2.61 -1.45
CA ARG A 153 7.60 -1.98 -2.13
C ARG A 153 8.38 -3.01 -2.95
N ALA A 154 8.65 -2.68 -4.21
CA ALA A 154 9.60 -3.40 -5.03
C ALA A 154 11.01 -3.24 -4.45
N MET A 155 11.50 -4.28 -3.77
CA MET A 155 12.83 -4.29 -3.17
C MET A 155 13.75 -5.21 -3.97
N PRO A 156 15.00 -4.79 -4.28
CA PRO A 156 16.03 -5.73 -4.69
C PRO A 156 16.24 -6.72 -3.54
N GLY A 157 16.09 -8.02 -3.81
CA GLY A 157 16.20 -9.07 -2.80
C GLY A 157 15.55 -10.39 -3.20
N PHE A 158 15.44 -11.32 -2.24
CA PHE A 158 14.87 -12.64 -2.47
C PHE A 158 13.46 -12.56 -3.07
N GLY A 159 13.29 -13.21 -4.22
CA GLY A 159 12.03 -13.24 -4.97
C GLY A 159 11.78 -12.07 -5.92
N SER A 160 12.62 -11.02 -5.91
CA SER A 160 12.57 -9.97 -6.93
C SER A 160 13.16 -10.44 -8.25
N LEU A 161 12.60 -9.98 -9.37
CA LEU A 161 13.15 -10.18 -10.71
C LEU A 161 13.66 -8.82 -11.24
N PRO A 162 14.58 -8.78 -12.22
CA PRO A 162 14.91 -7.54 -12.92
C PRO A 162 13.69 -6.85 -13.55
N SER A 163 12.62 -7.60 -13.84
CA SER A 163 11.33 -7.10 -14.31
C SER A 163 10.45 -6.51 -13.21
N SER A 164 10.70 -6.74 -11.92
CA SER A 164 9.87 -6.25 -10.81
C SER A 164 9.76 -4.73 -10.84
N ALA A 165 10.88 -4.01 -11.00
CA ALA A 165 10.89 -2.55 -11.11
C ALA A 165 10.12 -2.06 -12.35
N LYS A 166 10.26 -2.75 -13.48
CA LYS A 166 9.46 -2.45 -14.69
C LYS A 166 7.98 -2.66 -14.44
N ARG A 167 7.63 -3.64 -13.59
CA ARG A 167 6.23 -3.99 -13.37
C ARG A 167 5.48 -2.92 -12.61
N TRP A 168 6.02 -2.49 -11.48
CA TRP A 168 5.49 -1.39 -10.68
C TRP A 168 5.70 -0.03 -11.35
N GLY A 169 6.81 0.15 -12.06
CA GLY A 169 7.13 1.39 -12.73
C GLY A 169 6.16 1.77 -13.86
N GLN A 170 5.27 0.89 -14.32
CA GLN A 170 4.28 1.23 -15.34
C GLN A 170 3.04 1.96 -14.77
N ILE A 171 2.86 1.98 -13.44
CA ILE A 171 1.71 2.63 -12.81
C ILE A 171 1.73 4.12 -13.14
N LYS A 172 0.58 4.59 -13.64
CA LYS A 172 0.33 5.99 -14.03
C LYS A 172 -0.59 6.69 -13.06
N LYS A 173 -1.46 5.96 -12.36
CA LYS A 173 -2.43 6.51 -11.41
C LYS A 173 -2.25 5.82 -10.07
N LEU A 174 -1.98 6.59 -9.03
CA LEU A 174 -1.79 6.09 -7.67
C LEU A 174 -2.70 6.86 -6.72
N ALA A 175 -3.53 6.13 -5.97
CA ALA A 175 -4.34 6.68 -4.89
C ALA A 175 -4.00 5.97 -3.58
N ILE A 176 -3.74 6.71 -2.50
CA ILE A 176 -3.40 6.15 -1.19
C ILE A 176 -4.21 6.86 -0.11
N HIS A 177 -5.01 6.10 0.63
CA HIS A 177 -5.61 6.53 1.89
C HIS A 177 -4.90 5.77 3.01
N MET A 178 -3.94 6.44 3.65
CA MET A 178 -3.08 5.81 4.65
C MET A 178 -3.56 6.14 6.06
N ASP A 179 -3.65 5.14 6.94
CA ASP A 179 -3.92 5.39 8.35
C ASP A 179 -2.82 6.26 8.95
N ALA A 180 -3.19 7.37 9.59
CA ALA A 180 -2.26 8.22 10.30
C ALA A 180 -1.82 7.59 11.62
N TRP A 181 -0.65 8.01 12.13
CA TRP A 181 -0.13 7.62 13.43
C TRP A 181 0.44 8.85 14.15
N ASN A 182 0.87 8.70 15.41
CA ASN A 182 1.54 9.77 16.10
C ASN A 182 2.95 9.98 15.49
N PHE A 183 3.17 11.14 14.88
CA PHE A 183 4.43 11.53 14.24
C PHE A 183 5.44 12.15 15.23
N GLU A 184 5.34 11.88 16.53
CA GLU A 184 6.35 12.33 17.49
C GLU A 184 7.70 11.61 17.26
N PRO A 185 8.84 12.34 17.32
CA PRO A 185 10.17 11.80 17.02
C PRO A 185 10.59 10.61 17.89
N THR A 186 10.04 10.48 19.08
CA THR A 186 10.36 9.45 20.08
C THR A 186 9.83 8.05 19.73
N ASN A 187 8.89 7.93 18.80
CA ASN A 187 8.09 6.72 18.60
C ASN A 187 8.54 5.81 17.43
N GLY A 188 9.73 6.00 16.86
CA GLY A 188 10.15 5.24 15.66
C GLY A 188 9.26 5.51 14.43
N ALA A 189 8.47 6.59 14.46
CA ALA A 189 7.52 7.02 13.44
C ALA A 189 8.20 7.38 12.09
N THR A 190 9.51 7.65 12.13
CA THR A 190 10.29 8.10 10.98
C THR A 190 10.54 6.99 9.96
N ASP A 191 10.58 5.72 10.37
CA ASP A 191 10.82 4.59 9.45
C ASP A 191 9.66 4.41 8.47
N HIS A 192 8.41 4.49 8.95
CA HIS A 192 7.23 4.42 8.09
C HIS A 192 7.19 5.56 7.07
N LEU A 193 7.61 6.78 7.45
CA LEU A 193 7.75 7.89 6.49
C LEU A 193 8.84 7.61 5.46
N ARG A 194 9.97 7.02 5.85
CA ARG A 194 11.03 6.62 4.91
C ARG A 194 10.56 5.54 3.95
N PHE A 195 9.77 4.57 4.43
CA PHE A 195 9.16 3.55 3.59
C PHE A 195 8.18 4.16 2.60
N LEU A 196 7.30 5.07 3.03
CA LEU A 196 6.40 5.80 2.16
C LEU A 196 7.14 6.60 1.08
N HIS A 197 8.18 7.33 1.47
CA HIS A 197 9.02 8.08 0.54
C HIS A 197 9.66 7.16 -0.52
N SER A 198 10.23 6.04 -0.08
CA SER A 198 10.84 5.06 -0.98
C SER A 198 9.81 4.40 -1.89
N PHE A 199 8.61 4.11 -1.38
CA PHE A 199 7.51 3.55 -2.15
C PHE A 199 7.06 4.49 -3.26
N LEU A 200 6.77 5.76 -2.94
CA LEU A 200 6.38 6.78 -3.92
C LEU A 200 7.46 7.02 -4.97
N SER A 201 8.73 7.00 -4.56
CA SER A 201 9.87 7.16 -5.48
C SER A 201 9.94 6.06 -6.53
N GLY A 202 9.47 4.84 -6.23
CA GLY A 202 9.37 3.73 -7.17
C GLY A 202 8.47 4.02 -8.39
N PHE A 203 7.54 4.96 -8.27
CA PHE A 203 6.60 5.34 -9.33
C PHE A 203 7.00 6.63 -10.06
N SER A 204 8.04 7.32 -9.60
CA SER A 204 8.38 8.69 -10.01
C SER A 204 8.62 8.90 -11.51
N ALA A 205 8.98 7.85 -12.25
CA ALA A 205 9.25 7.94 -13.68
C ALA A 205 7.98 8.11 -14.54
N ASN A 206 6.86 7.46 -14.17
CA ASN A 206 5.68 7.32 -15.03
C ASN A 206 4.38 7.83 -14.42
N LEU A 207 4.37 8.16 -13.14
CA LEU A 207 3.15 8.59 -12.47
C LEU A 207 2.61 9.90 -13.07
N GLU A 208 1.36 9.86 -13.50
CA GLU A 208 0.61 10.97 -14.11
C GLU A 208 -0.42 11.57 -13.16
N ARG A 209 -1.02 10.75 -12.28
CA ARG A 209 -1.98 11.17 -11.25
C ARG A 209 -1.59 10.58 -9.90
N LEU A 210 -1.51 11.42 -8.88
CA LEU A 210 -1.19 11.03 -7.51
C LEU A 210 -2.18 11.65 -6.53
N SER A 211 -2.98 10.82 -5.87
CA SER A 211 -3.87 11.23 -4.79
C SER A 211 -3.40 10.60 -3.49
N PHE A 212 -3.25 11.42 -2.45
CA PHE A 212 -2.85 10.96 -1.13
C PHE A 212 -3.70 11.60 -0.04
N ARG A 213 -4.18 10.79 0.90
CA ARG A 213 -4.91 11.24 2.08
C ARG A 213 -4.42 10.52 3.33
N TRP A 214 -4.22 11.27 4.40
CA TRP A 214 -4.14 10.69 5.75
C TRP A 214 -5.54 10.41 6.29
N LYS A 215 -5.77 9.20 6.82
CA LYS A 215 -7.00 8.82 7.51
C LYS A 215 -6.82 8.98 9.01
N GLY A 216 -7.78 9.63 9.67
CA GLY A 216 -7.65 10.04 11.08
C GLY A 216 -7.03 11.43 11.17
N PHE A 217 -6.00 11.59 12.00
CA PHE A 217 -5.33 12.87 12.20
C PHE A 217 -4.47 13.29 10.99
N LYS A 218 -4.19 14.59 10.89
CA LYS A 218 -3.33 15.16 9.85
C LYS A 218 -1.89 14.62 9.96
N GLY A 219 -1.28 14.29 8.83
CA GLY A 219 0.12 13.86 8.76
C GLY A 219 1.00 14.75 7.89
N PRO A 220 2.33 14.53 7.86
CA PRO A 220 3.25 15.32 7.06
C PRO A 220 2.98 15.16 5.55
N CYS A 221 3.45 16.11 4.74
CA CYS A 221 3.32 16.00 3.30
C CYS A 221 4.19 14.86 2.75
N PRO A 222 3.61 13.84 2.09
CA PRO A 222 4.34 12.68 1.58
C PRO A 222 5.24 13.01 0.37
N PHE A 223 5.00 14.14 -0.29
CA PHE A 223 5.72 14.55 -1.51
C PHE A 223 6.96 15.39 -1.23
N THR A 224 7.08 15.91 -0.02
CA THR A 224 8.19 16.75 0.45
C THR A 224 8.81 16.22 1.74
N LEU A 225 8.74 14.90 1.96
CA LEU A 225 9.40 14.22 3.09
C LEU A 225 10.91 14.48 3.16
N ASP A 226 11.56 14.83 2.04
CA ASP A 226 12.98 15.24 2.02
C ASP A 226 13.27 16.54 2.79
N SER A 227 12.25 17.37 2.99
CA SER A 227 12.34 18.63 3.74
C SER A 227 11.52 18.64 5.04
N GLU A 228 10.93 17.52 5.45
CA GLU A 228 10.16 17.46 6.69
C GLU A 228 11.06 17.56 7.94
N PRO A 229 10.77 18.47 8.89
CA PRO A 229 11.59 18.68 10.07
C PRO A 229 11.86 17.40 10.88
N ILE A 230 10.84 16.56 11.07
CA ILE A 230 10.92 15.29 11.80
C ILE A 230 11.96 14.33 11.24
N LEU A 231 12.25 14.40 9.92
CA LEU A 231 13.21 13.53 9.25
C LEU A 231 14.61 14.15 9.15
N GLN A 232 14.77 15.44 9.46
CA GLN A 232 16.06 16.14 9.41
C GLN A 232 16.90 16.02 10.68
N ILE A 233 16.29 15.58 11.78
CA ILE A 233 16.99 15.37 13.07
C ILE A 233 18.09 14.30 12.93
N ASP A 234 17.90 13.31 12.05
CA ASP A 234 18.86 12.24 11.79
C ASP A 234 19.85 12.65 10.68
N LYS A 235 20.94 13.33 11.08
CA LYS A 235 21.95 13.95 10.19
C LYS A 235 22.61 12.97 9.18
N GLY A 236 22.53 11.66 9.40
CA GLY A 236 23.18 10.65 8.56
C GLY A 236 22.36 10.08 7.40
N LYS A 237 21.03 10.27 7.37
CA LYS A 237 20.13 9.57 6.42
C LYS A 237 19.13 10.49 5.74
N ARG A 238 19.63 11.58 5.13
CA ARG A 238 18.78 12.51 4.38
C ARG A 238 18.12 11.81 3.19
N LEU A 239 16.79 11.96 3.09
CA LEU A 239 16.04 11.43 1.97
C LEU A 239 16.39 12.17 0.67
N LYS A 240 16.49 11.42 -0.43
CA LYS A 240 16.75 12.00 -1.75
C LYS A 240 15.48 12.66 -2.25
N ARG A 241 15.62 13.86 -2.76
CA ARG A 241 14.50 14.61 -3.33
C ARG A 241 13.88 13.86 -4.52
N THR A 242 12.59 13.53 -4.43
CA THR A 242 11.86 12.84 -5.52
C THR A 242 11.35 13.85 -6.55
N ARG A 243 11.51 13.51 -7.83
CA ARG A 243 10.95 14.28 -8.95
C ARG A 243 10.05 13.38 -9.80
N PHE A 244 8.77 13.73 -9.88
CA PHE A 244 7.81 13.00 -10.69
C PHE A 244 7.83 13.51 -12.14
N ARG A 245 8.45 12.74 -13.05
CA ARG A 245 8.78 13.23 -14.40
C ARG A 245 7.57 13.45 -15.30
N ARG A 246 6.39 12.93 -14.95
CA ARG A 246 5.18 12.93 -15.77
C ARG A 246 3.92 13.32 -15.00
N LEU A 247 4.06 13.82 -13.77
CA LEU A 247 2.92 14.13 -12.91
C LEU A 247 2.14 15.32 -13.47
N LYS A 248 0.86 15.10 -13.77
CA LYS A 248 -0.08 16.08 -14.32
C LYS A 248 -1.09 16.54 -13.28
N GLN A 249 -1.57 15.62 -12.45
CA GLN A 249 -2.58 15.88 -11.43
C GLN A 249 -2.07 15.39 -10.08
N MET A 250 -2.24 16.21 -9.04
CA MET A 250 -1.86 15.87 -7.68
C MET A 250 -2.97 16.27 -6.71
N GLU A 251 -3.28 15.41 -5.75
CA GLU A 251 -4.22 15.69 -4.66
C GLU A 251 -3.56 15.30 -3.34
N LEU A 252 -3.53 16.23 -2.40
CA LEU A 252 -3.07 16.03 -1.04
C LEU A 252 -4.17 16.43 -0.06
N LYS A 253 -4.65 15.46 0.72
CA LYS A 253 -5.69 15.67 1.72
C LYS A 253 -5.22 15.36 3.14
N ASN A 254 -5.71 16.18 4.08
CA ASN A 254 -5.52 15.98 5.52
C ASN A 254 -4.02 16.00 5.92
N SER A 255 -3.27 17.02 5.50
CA SER A 255 -1.82 17.13 5.75
C SER A 255 -1.36 18.44 6.38
N TYR A 256 -0.21 18.38 7.05
CA TYR A 256 0.60 19.53 7.46
C TYR A 256 1.77 19.72 6.51
N LEU A 257 2.07 20.97 6.17
CA LEU A 257 3.21 21.38 5.35
C LEU A 257 3.56 22.85 5.57
N ASP A 258 4.73 23.27 5.15
CA ASP A 258 5.14 24.69 5.16
C ASP A 258 4.86 25.33 3.80
N ALA A 259 4.62 26.65 3.76
CA ALA A 259 4.44 27.37 2.49
C ALA A 259 5.62 27.17 1.53
N SER A 260 6.85 27.11 2.08
CA SER A 260 8.07 26.83 1.31
C SER A 260 8.10 25.42 0.70
N GLN A 261 7.46 24.44 1.34
CA GLN A 261 7.36 23.08 0.79
C GLN A 261 6.44 23.06 -0.44
N VAL A 262 5.28 23.72 -0.36
CA VAL A 262 4.34 23.89 -1.49
C VAL A 262 5.04 24.55 -2.66
N ASP A 263 5.62 25.74 -2.43
CA ASP A 263 6.32 26.51 -3.47
C ASP A 263 7.43 25.68 -4.13
N SER A 264 8.28 25.03 -3.32
CA SER A 264 9.37 24.19 -3.81
C SER A 264 8.89 22.97 -4.60
N PHE A 265 7.73 22.41 -4.26
CA PHE A 265 7.14 21.28 -4.98
C PHE A 265 6.57 21.73 -6.33
N ILE A 266 5.78 22.79 -6.35
CA ILE A 266 5.18 23.34 -7.58
C ILE A 266 6.28 23.75 -8.56
N ARG A 267 7.30 24.51 -8.11
CA ARG A 267 8.45 24.88 -8.95
C ARG A 267 9.17 23.68 -9.56
N ARG A 268 9.28 22.58 -8.81
CA ARG A 268 9.96 21.35 -9.24
C ARG A 268 9.16 20.58 -10.29
N GLN A 269 7.84 20.56 -10.17
CA GLN A 269 6.94 19.86 -11.09
C GLN A 269 6.33 20.76 -12.18
N ARG A 270 6.69 22.05 -12.21
CA ARG A 270 6.12 23.09 -13.09
C ARG A 270 5.98 22.75 -14.57
N ARG A 271 6.81 21.85 -15.10
CA ARG A 271 6.79 21.49 -16.53
C ARG A 271 5.67 20.51 -16.87
N THR A 272 5.16 19.78 -15.89
CA THR A 272 4.21 18.69 -16.12
C THR A 272 2.93 18.83 -15.30
N LEU A 273 3.02 19.39 -14.09
CA LEU A 273 1.89 19.56 -13.19
C LEU A 273 0.93 20.61 -13.76
N ARG A 274 -0.34 20.22 -13.90
CA ARG A 274 -1.42 21.04 -14.46
C ARG A 274 -2.50 21.33 -13.43
N GLU A 275 -2.83 20.33 -12.62
CA GLU A 275 -3.84 20.43 -11.58
C GLU A 275 -3.22 19.98 -10.25
N PHE A 276 -3.51 20.72 -9.19
CA PHE A 276 -3.13 20.35 -7.83
C PHE A 276 -4.26 20.72 -6.87
N ASP A 277 -4.50 19.87 -5.90
CA ASP A 277 -5.48 20.05 -4.83
C ASP A 277 -4.80 19.86 -3.47
N PHE A 278 -5.00 20.83 -2.57
CA PHE A 278 -4.50 20.84 -1.20
C PHE A 278 -5.64 20.91 -0.17
N SER A 279 -6.78 20.31 -0.49
CA SER A 279 -7.96 20.23 0.39
C SER A 279 -7.62 19.68 1.78
N GLU A 280 -8.25 20.20 2.82
CA GLU A 280 -8.03 19.78 4.22
C GLU A 280 -6.55 19.87 4.67
N THR A 281 -5.70 20.70 4.04
CA THR A 281 -4.31 20.89 4.49
C THR A 281 -4.17 22.12 5.38
N THR A 282 -3.12 22.13 6.21
CA THR A 282 -2.82 23.25 7.13
C THR A 282 -1.35 23.62 6.99
N LEU A 283 -1.10 24.91 6.77
CA LEU A 283 0.25 25.45 6.75
C LEU A 283 0.79 25.56 8.17
N ARG A 284 1.95 24.97 8.45
CA ARG A 284 2.65 25.13 9.74
C ARG A 284 3.37 26.48 9.82
N SER A 285 3.80 27.00 8.67
CA SER A 285 4.48 28.29 8.54
C SER A 285 4.22 28.93 7.18
N GLY A 286 4.17 30.27 7.16
CA GLY A 286 3.86 31.08 5.98
C GLY A 286 2.37 31.11 5.62
N THR A 287 2.06 31.81 4.53
CA THR A 287 0.69 31.95 4.00
C THR A 287 0.52 31.21 2.67
N TRP A 288 -0.73 31.00 2.24
CA TRP A 288 -1.01 30.44 0.91
C TRP A 288 -0.59 31.38 -0.22
N ASP A 289 -0.57 32.69 0.02
CA ASP A 289 0.00 33.66 -0.93
C ASP A 289 1.51 33.43 -1.10
N ASP A 290 2.25 33.22 -0.01
CA ASP A 290 3.68 32.86 -0.08
C ASP A 290 3.89 31.53 -0.80
N ALA A 291 3.05 30.54 -0.52
CA ALA A 291 3.11 29.19 -1.08
C ALA A 291 2.89 29.16 -2.59
N LEU A 292 2.09 30.09 -3.11
CA LEU A 292 1.64 30.14 -4.51
C LEU A 292 2.20 31.35 -5.27
N ALA A 293 3.00 32.20 -4.63
CA ALA A 293 3.62 33.40 -5.21
C ALA A 293 4.37 33.12 -6.53
N TYR A 294 4.91 31.90 -6.68
CA TYR A 294 5.54 31.47 -7.93
C TYR A 294 4.61 31.57 -9.14
N LEU A 295 3.33 31.22 -8.96
CA LEU A 295 2.33 31.21 -10.03
C LEU A 295 2.00 32.64 -10.47
N SER A 296 1.80 33.56 -9.53
CA SER A 296 1.62 34.99 -9.82
C SER A 296 2.81 35.56 -10.59
N ARG A 297 4.04 35.23 -10.18
CA ARG A 297 5.25 35.68 -10.88
C ARG A 297 5.40 35.08 -12.29
N MET A 298 4.94 33.84 -12.49
CA MET A 298 4.98 33.20 -13.80
C MET A 298 3.91 33.73 -14.76
N SER A 299 2.70 34.01 -14.25
CA SER A 299 1.58 34.47 -15.06
C SER A 299 1.64 35.97 -15.35
N GLY A 300 2.49 36.73 -14.64
CA GLY A 300 2.54 38.20 -14.74
C GLY A 300 1.27 38.90 -14.27
N SER A 301 0.33 38.14 -13.69
CA SER A 301 -1.01 38.53 -13.29
C SER A 301 -1.54 37.50 -12.28
N ASP A 302 -2.50 37.90 -11.45
CA ASP A 302 -3.20 37.04 -10.50
C ASP A 302 -4.36 36.24 -11.14
N ASP A 303 -4.42 36.18 -12.47
CA ASP A 303 -5.50 35.50 -13.22
C ASP A 303 -5.66 34.01 -12.87
N TRP A 304 -4.59 33.34 -12.44
CA TRP A 304 -4.67 31.96 -11.97
C TRP A 304 -5.55 31.79 -10.73
N LYS A 305 -5.77 32.86 -9.93
CA LYS A 305 -6.68 32.86 -8.77
C LYS A 305 -8.15 32.70 -9.20
N LYS A 306 -8.52 33.10 -10.42
CA LYS A 306 -9.89 33.00 -10.94
C LYS A 306 -10.33 31.56 -11.22
N ASN A 307 -9.37 30.66 -11.44
CA ASN A 307 -9.63 29.24 -11.68
C ASN A 307 -9.53 28.38 -10.42
N GLN A 308 -9.41 29.01 -9.23
CA GLN A 308 -9.51 28.29 -7.97
C GLN A 308 -10.97 27.98 -7.68
N VAL A 309 -11.31 26.69 -7.67
CA VAL A 309 -12.55 26.23 -7.04
C VAL A 309 -12.23 26.10 -5.55
N ILE A 310 -12.57 27.13 -4.78
CA ILE A 310 -12.61 27.02 -3.33
C ILE A 310 -13.92 26.29 -3.02
N GLU A 311 -13.86 24.99 -2.74
CA GLU A 311 -15.01 24.31 -2.14
C GLU A 311 -15.24 24.94 -0.76
N GLU A 312 -16.30 25.74 -0.66
CA GLU A 312 -16.83 26.18 0.64
C GLU A 312 -17.17 24.94 1.49
N PRO A 313 -16.95 24.98 2.81
CA PRO A 313 -17.20 23.83 3.67
C PRO A 313 -18.68 23.45 3.62
N ILE A 314 -18.99 22.38 2.89
CA ILE A 314 -20.34 21.79 2.88
C ILE A 314 -20.60 21.26 4.29
N THR A 315 -21.59 21.86 4.95
CA THR A 315 -22.16 21.39 6.22
C THR A 315 -22.53 19.91 6.15
N PRO A 316 -22.34 19.13 7.23
CA PRO A 316 -22.55 17.70 7.21
C PRO A 316 -24.02 17.37 6.97
N ILE A 317 -24.34 16.80 5.82
CA ILE A 317 -25.62 16.14 5.61
C ILE A 317 -25.45 14.69 6.08
N SER A 318 -25.97 14.45 7.28
CA SER A 318 -26.51 13.16 7.69
C SER A 318 -27.59 12.73 6.70
N ASP A 319 -27.47 11.55 6.09
CA ASP A 319 -28.44 10.47 6.28
C ASP A 319 -28.15 9.26 5.39
N ALA A 320 -28.49 8.12 5.97
CA ALA A 320 -28.43 6.78 5.40
C ALA A 320 -29.56 6.55 4.38
N GLY A 321 -29.26 5.78 3.33
CA GLY A 321 -30.25 5.27 2.35
C GLY A 321 -29.58 4.51 1.21
N PRO A 322 -30.22 3.46 0.66
CA PRO A 322 -29.56 2.18 0.43
C PRO A 322 -28.84 2.09 -0.92
N ILE A 323 -27.60 1.60 -0.90
CA ILE A 323 -26.88 1.21 -2.11
C ILE A 323 -27.20 -0.25 -2.39
N GLY A 324 -27.80 -0.47 -3.55
CA GLY A 324 -28.20 -1.76 -4.09
C GLY A 324 -27.08 -2.77 -4.22
N GLU A 325 -27.51 -4.00 -4.47
CA GLU A 325 -26.74 -5.24 -4.57
C GLU A 325 -25.40 -5.10 -5.29
N GLU A 326 -24.33 -4.82 -4.53
CA GLU A 326 -22.97 -5.13 -4.92
C GLU A 326 -22.65 -6.57 -4.51
N LEU A 327 -22.17 -7.39 -5.44
CA LEU A 327 -21.71 -8.76 -5.19
C LEU A 327 -20.50 -8.75 -4.23
N TYR A 328 -20.77 -8.96 -2.95
CA TYR A 328 -19.77 -9.03 -1.88
C TYR A 328 -18.97 -10.33 -1.94
N PHE A 329 -17.76 -10.28 -2.48
CA PHE A 329 -16.74 -11.31 -2.24
C PHE A 329 -15.78 -10.86 -1.13
N GLY A 330 -15.79 -11.56 0.01
CA GLY A 330 -14.68 -11.50 0.97
C GLY A 330 -15.00 -11.15 2.43
N SER A 331 -16.06 -11.72 3.02
CA SER A 331 -16.13 -11.83 4.48
C SER A 331 -15.38 -13.11 4.95
N PRO A 332 -14.81 -13.13 6.17
CA PRO A 332 -14.22 -14.35 6.76
C PRO A 332 -15.20 -15.54 6.82
N GLN A 333 -16.51 -15.27 6.81
CA GLN A 333 -17.58 -16.27 6.72
C GLN A 333 -17.67 -16.91 5.31
N HIS A 334 -17.49 -16.15 4.23
CA HIS A 334 -17.49 -16.69 2.86
C HIS A 334 -16.30 -17.62 2.54
N MET A 335 -15.16 -17.42 3.21
CA MET A 335 -13.99 -18.29 3.03
C MET A 335 -14.15 -19.64 3.76
N LYS A 336 -14.92 -19.66 4.86
CA LYS A 336 -15.34 -20.89 5.56
C LYS A 336 -16.39 -21.68 4.76
N GLU A 337 -17.24 -21.00 3.99
CA GLU A 337 -18.32 -21.61 3.19
C GLU A 337 -17.83 -22.22 1.86
N PHE A 338 -16.86 -21.56 1.19
CA PHE A 338 -16.19 -22.11 0.00
C PHE A 338 -15.45 -23.43 0.28
N LEU A 339 -14.92 -23.61 1.50
CA LEU A 339 -14.26 -24.84 1.93
C LEU A 339 -15.25 -25.91 2.39
N ARG A 340 -16.45 -25.54 2.86
CA ARG A 340 -17.51 -26.48 3.28
C ARG A 340 -18.24 -27.14 2.10
N ASN A 341 -18.44 -26.42 0.99
CA ASN A 341 -19.23 -26.91 -0.15
C ASN A 341 -18.41 -27.66 -1.22
N SER A 342 -17.12 -27.91 -0.98
CA SER A 342 -16.25 -28.66 -1.91
C SER A 342 -16.13 -30.16 -1.55
N ILE A 343 -16.92 -30.66 -0.61
CA ILE A 343 -17.04 -32.09 -0.29
C ILE A 343 -18.53 -32.42 -0.10
N CYS A 344 -19.24 -32.66 -1.20
CA CYS A 344 -20.30 -33.66 -1.23
C CYS A 344 -20.57 -34.06 -2.68
N VAL A 345 -20.45 -35.35 -2.91
CA VAL A 345 -20.71 -36.06 -4.17
C VAL A 345 -22.22 -36.16 -4.36
N LYS A 346 -22.72 -35.62 -5.47
CA LYS A 346 -23.52 -36.34 -6.48
C LYS A 346 -23.63 -35.52 -7.75
#